data_AF-A0A959AK28-F1
#
_entry.id   AF-A0A959AK28-F1
#
_cell.length_a   1.000
_cell.length_b   1.000
_cell.length_c   1.000
_cell.angle_alpha   90.00
_cell.angle_beta   90.00
_cell.angle_gamma   90.00
#
_symmetry.space_group_name_H-M   'P 1'
#
loop_
_entity.id
_entity.type
_entity.pdbx_description
1 polymer ?
#
loop_
_entity_poly.entity_id
_entity_poly.type
_entity_poly.pdbx_seq_one_letter_code
_entity_poly.pdbx_strand_id
1 'polypeptide(L)'
;MSTNPNDYLYDRMGPWPQPNQALDLWPSVVHLPKQERRRFFWNIELRYLRQAIFYTPVALWYAWRNPGLSPLSDAELADCMCVRSFSKFMYLASKSDIEKFLPGFDMNRYNPDKDYYITDLYLMRHIPSQDGQYIATTVSLFEQQDDNMQRFKPMGIYVESVPEKGQEATKAMIYPEDGNAWELAKYYALMGCAYRIVFSIHSTLHFPMDALNAITKSILPEKNLVLQLLLPHLEFSLELDLTVQTSKSSPIKNHQEYPYTGVTGTADEIAGLFEDAHRGIPTRLKAYPPFHFSMEPVSESKSEYYFFQREYYDTIYKFVDKVMDHLTPEDKKYLGPWAGYIAPFINKHIEVEGKDVYGMLSDELSHFPTALELTSDYNDDGDLLRKLLTMIIWDLTIGHAGDHYDFGMMHMARMPMRMRIPPPASRN
;
A
#
# COMPACT_ATOMS: atom_id res chain seq x y z
N MET A 1 5.79 23.19 -27.40
CA MET A 1 4.45 22.62 -27.14
C MET A 1 3.47 23.15 -28.18
N SER A 2 2.58 22.31 -28.70
CA SER A 2 1.51 22.72 -29.63
C SER A 2 0.61 23.73 -28.95
N THR A 3 0.28 24.81 -29.66
CA THR A 3 -0.64 25.85 -29.20
C THR A 3 -2.09 25.55 -29.53
N ASN A 4 -2.37 24.53 -30.35
CA ASN A 4 -3.72 24.13 -30.72
C ASN A 4 -4.36 23.30 -29.59
N PRO A 5 -5.44 23.76 -28.95
CA PRO A 5 -6.08 23.01 -27.86
C PRO A 5 -6.57 21.63 -28.29
N ASN A 6 -7.04 21.47 -29.53
CA ASN A 6 -7.61 20.23 -30.05
C ASN A 6 -6.58 19.09 -30.22
N ASP A 7 -5.30 19.35 -29.98
CA ASP A 7 -4.25 18.32 -30.00
C ASP A 7 -4.18 17.54 -28.67
N TYR A 8 -4.99 17.88 -27.67
CA TYR A 8 -4.97 17.32 -26.31
C TYR A 8 -6.33 16.70 -25.96
N LEU A 9 -6.35 15.63 -25.14
CA LEU A 9 -7.54 14.81 -24.82
C LEU A 9 -8.78 15.60 -24.36
N TYR A 10 -8.58 16.76 -23.74
CA TYR A 10 -9.64 17.59 -23.18
C TYR A 10 -9.50 19.05 -23.57
N ASP A 11 -8.95 19.35 -24.76
CA ASP A 11 -8.80 20.72 -25.25
C ASP A 11 -7.99 21.64 -24.29
N ARG A 12 -6.98 21.07 -23.61
CA ARG A 12 -6.22 21.69 -22.50
C ARG A 12 -7.02 22.06 -21.25
N MET A 13 -8.26 21.60 -21.15
CA MET A 13 -9.13 21.72 -19.98
C MET A 13 -9.19 20.41 -19.19
N GLY A 14 -8.08 19.67 -19.19
CA GLY A 14 -7.99 18.37 -18.54
C GLY A 14 -8.00 18.46 -17.01
N PRO A 15 -8.10 17.30 -16.34
CA PRO A 15 -8.04 17.24 -14.88
C PRO A 15 -6.71 17.76 -14.34
N TRP A 16 -6.74 18.36 -13.15
CA TRP A 16 -5.54 18.86 -12.49
C TRP A 16 -5.57 18.52 -11.00
N PRO A 17 -4.44 18.15 -10.38
CA PRO A 17 -4.37 17.92 -8.94
C PRO A 17 -4.69 19.18 -8.14
N GLN A 18 -5.42 19.02 -7.03
CA GLN A 18 -5.69 20.03 -6.03
C GLN A 18 -5.23 19.55 -4.64
N PRO A 19 -4.93 20.46 -3.69
CA PRO A 19 -4.69 20.07 -2.31
C PRO A 19 -5.83 19.18 -1.80
N ASN A 20 -5.46 18.06 -1.15
CA ASN A 20 -6.45 17.16 -0.58
C ASN A 20 -7.17 17.87 0.57
N GLN A 21 -8.48 18.08 0.42
CA GLN A 21 -9.29 18.81 1.38
C GLN A 21 -9.79 17.93 2.53
N ALA A 22 -9.76 16.61 2.36
CA ALA A 22 -10.33 15.67 3.30
C ALA A 22 -9.28 15.13 4.28
N LEU A 23 -8.04 14.96 3.83
CA LEU A 23 -6.99 14.23 4.53
C LEU A 23 -5.64 14.89 4.25
N ASP A 24 -4.69 14.76 5.17
CA ASP A 24 -3.33 15.25 4.99
C ASP A 24 -2.48 14.28 4.14
N LEU A 25 -2.91 14.10 2.88
CA LEU A 25 -2.40 13.12 1.93
C LEU A 25 -1.91 13.77 0.63
N TRP A 26 -1.56 12.93 -0.35
CA TRP A 26 -1.31 13.35 -1.73
C TRP A 26 -2.49 14.14 -2.30
N PRO A 27 -2.22 15.09 -3.21
CA PRO A 27 -3.24 15.85 -3.92
C PRO A 27 -4.34 14.96 -4.51
N SER A 28 -5.58 15.43 -4.48
CA SER A 28 -6.71 14.77 -5.11
C SER A 28 -7.11 15.46 -6.40
N VAL A 29 -7.90 14.79 -7.23
CA VAL A 29 -8.38 15.33 -8.51
C VAL A 29 -9.91 15.37 -8.47
N VAL A 30 -10.48 16.50 -8.02
CA VAL A 30 -11.94 16.61 -7.78
C VAL A 30 -12.74 17.03 -9.02
N HIS A 31 -12.08 17.59 -10.03
CA HIS A 31 -12.73 18.11 -11.22
C HIS A 31 -12.49 17.22 -12.43
N LEU A 32 -13.24 16.11 -12.49
CA LEU A 32 -13.11 15.12 -13.56
C LEU A 32 -14.00 15.44 -14.77
N PRO A 33 -13.48 15.26 -16.00
CA PRO A 33 -14.27 15.37 -17.22
C PRO A 33 -15.53 14.49 -17.16
N LYS A 34 -16.66 14.99 -17.69
CA LYS A 34 -17.93 14.25 -17.65
C LYS A 34 -17.85 12.89 -18.34
N GLN A 35 -17.01 12.76 -19.35
CA GLN A 35 -16.81 11.51 -20.09
C GLN A 35 -16.15 10.43 -19.24
N GLU A 36 -15.13 10.77 -18.45
CA GLU A 36 -14.46 9.86 -17.51
C GLU A 36 -15.47 9.30 -16.50
N ARG A 37 -16.24 10.19 -15.86
CA ARG A 37 -17.34 9.82 -14.94
C ARG A 37 -18.35 8.86 -15.55
N ARG A 38 -18.82 9.18 -16.76
CA ARG A 38 -19.80 8.34 -17.46
C ARG A 38 -19.21 6.97 -17.77
N ARG A 39 -17.95 6.90 -18.22
CA ARG A 39 -17.28 5.64 -18.54
C ARG A 39 -17.09 4.79 -17.28
N PHE A 40 -16.67 5.40 -16.17
CA PHE A 40 -16.54 4.74 -14.88
C PHE A 40 -17.88 4.18 -14.38
N PHE A 41 -18.96 4.98 -14.40
CA PHE A 41 -20.29 4.52 -14.00
C PHE A 41 -20.72 3.25 -14.72
N TRP A 42 -20.60 3.23 -16.05
CA TRP A 42 -21.08 2.11 -16.88
C TRP A 42 -20.23 0.84 -16.75
N ASN A 43 -18.91 0.99 -16.55
CA ASN A 43 -18.00 -0.16 -16.51
C ASN A 43 -17.76 -0.68 -15.08
N ILE A 44 -17.82 0.19 -14.08
CA ILE A 44 -17.39 -0.11 -12.71
C ILE A 44 -18.55 0.02 -11.71
N GLU A 45 -19.15 1.20 -11.56
CA GLU A 45 -20.15 1.42 -10.51
C GLU A 45 -21.39 0.55 -10.67
N LEU A 46 -21.87 0.37 -11.90
CA LEU A 46 -23.03 -0.46 -12.17
C LEU A 46 -22.81 -1.92 -11.71
N ARG A 47 -21.58 -2.43 -11.81
CA ARG A 47 -21.20 -3.76 -11.30
C ARG A 47 -21.29 -3.79 -9.78
N TYR A 48 -20.74 -2.79 -9.09
CA TYR A 48 -20.81 -2.71 -7.62
C TYR A 48 -22.24 -2.60 -7.11
N LEU A 49 -23.08 -1.78 -7.74
CA LEU A 49 -24.50 -1.68 -7.40
C LEU A 49 -25.22 -3.02 -7.56
N ARG A 50 -24.98 -3.73 -8.66
CA ARG A 50 -25.52 -5.08 -8.88
C ARG A 50 -25.03 -6.06 -7.81
N GLN A 51 -23.74 -6.04 -7.47
CA GLN A 51 -23.18 -6.92 -6.46
C GLN A 51 -23.79 -6.62 -5.08
N ALA A 52 -23.88 -5.35 -4.68
CA ALA A 52 -24.51 -4.97 -3.42
C ALA A 52 -25.95 -5.45 -3.34
N ILE A 53 -26.73 -5.36 -4.42
CA ILE A 53 -28.14 -5.80 -4.40
C ILE A 53 -28.27 -7.32 -4.42
N PHE A 54 -27.60 -7.99 -5.35
CA PHE A 54 -27.85 -9.41 -5.64
C PHE A 54 -26.96 -10.37 -4.85
N TYR A 55 -25.80 -9.93 -4.37
CA TYR A 55 -24.88 -10.78 -3.61
C TYR A 55 -25.13 -10.73 -2.10
N THR A 56 -25.86 -9.71 -1.61
CA THR A 56 -26.27 -9.58 -0.20
C THR A 56 -26.80 -10.89 0.38
N PRO A 57 -27.79 -11.59 -0.24
CA PRO A 57 -28.34 -12.81 0.34
C PRO A 57 -27.33 -13.96 0.38
N VAL A 58 -26.44 -14.04 -0.61
CA VAL A 58 -25.39 -15.05 -0.70
C VAL A 58 -24.38 -14.86 0.44
N ALA A 59 -23.94 -13.62 0.66
CA ALA A 59 -23.03 -13.27 1.74
C ALA A 59 -23.63 -13.55 3.12
N LEU A 60 -24.90 -13.20 3.35
CA LEU A 60 -25.61 -13.47 4.60
C LEU A 60 -25.72 -14.97 4.88
N TRP A 61 -26.07 -15.77 3.86
CA TRP A 61 -26.15 -17.22 3.99
C TRP A 61 -24.78 -17.84 4.28
N TYR A 62 -23.73 -17.37 3.61
CA TYR A 62 -22.35 -17.81 3.88
C TYR A 62 -21.94 -17.50 5.32
N ALA A 63 -22.16 -16.27 5.79
CA ALA A 63 -21.82 -15.84 7.14
C ALA A 63 -22.57 -16.65 8.21
N TRP A 64 -23.82 -17.01 7.95
CA TRP A 64 -24.61 -17.86 8.84
C TRP A 64 -24.07 -19.30 8.92
N ARG A 65 -23.58 -19.87 7.81
CA ARG A 65 -23.07 -21.25 7.77
C ARG A 65 -21.63 -21.40 8.25
N ASN A 66 -20.85 -20.32 8.25
CA ASN A 66 -19.43 -20.34 8.58
C ASN A 66 -19.14 -19.36 9.74
N PRO A 67 -19.66 -19.61 10.95
CA PRO A 67 -19.41 -18.75 12.09
C PRO A 67 -17.98 -18.90 12.60
N GLY A 68 -17.35 -17.77 12.92
CA GLY A 68 -16.07 -17.75 13.63
C GLY A 68 -14.84 -17.90 12.74
N LEU A 69 -13.69 -18.04 13.40
CA LEU A 69 -12.39 -18.17 12.77
C LEU A 69 -12.06 -19.64 12.50
N SER A 70 -11.31 -19.90 11.43
CA SER A 70 -10.76 -21.24 11.17
C SER A 70 -9.32 -21.32 11.64
N PRO A 71 -8.91 -22.45 12.26
CA PRO A 71 -7.54 -22.62 12.75
C PRO A 71 -6.49 -22.30 11.70
N LEU A 72 -5.40 -21.69 12.18
CA LEU A 72 -4.25 -21.29 11.36
C LEU A 72 -2.99 -21.94 11.93
N SER A 73 -2.30 -22.76 11.15
CA SER A 73 -1.00 -23.30 11.57
C SER A 73 0.11 -22.24 11.53
N ASP A 74 1.21 -22.48 12.23
CA ASP A 74 2.36 -21.57 12.24
C ASP A 74 3.03 -21.47 10.85
N ALA A 75 2.98 -22.56 10.08
CA ALA A 75 3.43 -22.57 8.70
C ALA A 75 2.53 -21.69 7.81
N GLU A 76 1.21 -21.75 7.98
CA GLU A 76 0.29 -20.87 7.25
C GLU A 76 0.41 -19.41 7.68
N LEU A 77 0.70 -19.13 8.96
CA LEU A 77 1.01 -17.78 9.41
C LEU A 77 2.26 -17.24 8.72
N ALA A 78 3.35 -18.02 8.74
CA ALA A 78 4.61 -17.67 8.11
C ALA A 78 4.48 -17.50 6.60
N ASP A 79 3.72 -18.36 5.92
CA ASP A 79 3.40 -18.23 4.49
C ASP A 79 2.72 -16.89 4.19
N CYS A 80 1.62 -16.60 4.90
CA CYS A 80 0.87 -15.35 4.73
C CYS A 80 1.73 -14.12 5.00
N MET A 81 2.48 -14.10 6.11
CA MET A 81 3.21 -12.92 6.58
C MET A 81 4.59 -12.73 5.95
N CYS A 82 5.21 -13.81 5.46
CA CYS A 82 6.61 -13.77 5.04
C CYS A 82 6.88 -14.15 3.59
N VAL A 83 5.96 -14.87 2.94
CA VAL A 83 6.15 -15.31 1.55
C VAL A 83 5.27 -14.51 0.59
N ARG A 84 4.00 -14.33 0.97
CA ARG A 84 2.93 -13.70 0.18
C ARG A 84 2.91 -12.17 0.32
N SER A 85 1.80 -11.50 -0.05
CA SER A 85 1.76 -10.03 -0.15
C SER A 85 2.14 -9.25 1.11
N PHE A 86 1.94 -9.82 2.30
CA PHE A 86 2.35 -9.19 3.56
C PHE A 86 3.85 -9.22 3.81
N SER A 87 4.64 -9.99 3.04
CA SER A 87 6.10 -9.99 3.15
C SER A 87 6.73 -8.62 2.91
N LYS A 88 6.02 -7.74 2.19
CA LYS A 88 6.37 -6.33 1.98
C LYS A 88 6.49 -5.53 3.28
N PHE A 89 5.91 -6.01 4.38
CA PHE A 89 5.93 -5.31 5.67
C PHE A 89 7.15 -5.65 6.51
N MET A 90 7.93 -6.64 6.08
CA MET A 90 9.08 -7.14 6.80
C MET A 90 10.31 -6.30 6.53
N TYR A 91 11.13 -6.15 7.56
CA TYR A 91 12.48 -5.65 7.46
C TYR A 91 13.44 -6.53 8.27
N LEU A 92 14.70 -6.56 7.88
CA LEU A 92 15.76 -7.29 8.57
C LEU A 92 16.03 -6.64 9.93
N ALA A 93 15.80 -7.43 10.99
CA ALA A 93 15.86 -6.98 12.36
C ALA A 93 17.28 -7.13 12.92
N SER A 94 17.82 -6.02 13.44
CA SER A 94 19.01 -6.07 14.28
C SER A 94 18.65 -6.54 15.69
N LYS A 95 19.64 -6.97 16.47
CA LYS A 95 19.46 -7.27 17.89
C LYS A 95 18.79 -6.11 18.66
N SER A 96 19.19 -4.86 18.37
CA SER A 96 18.59 -3.68 18.99
C SER A 96 17.15 -3.43 18.58
N ASP A 97 16.76 -3.82 17.36
CA ASP A 97 15.36 -3.72 16.93
C ASP A 97 14.50 -4.72 17.73
N ILE A 98 15.00 -5.95 17.94
CA ILE A 98 14.31 -6.97 18.74
C ILE A 98 14.13 -6.48 20.18
N GLU A 99 15.20 -6.03 20.84
CA GLU A 99 15.15 -5.55 22.23
C GLU A 99 14.21 -4.34 22.39
N LYS A 100 14.16 -3.45 21.40
CA LYS A 100 13.35 -2.23 21.42
C LYS A 100 11.86 -2.50 21.15
N PHE A 101 11.55 -3.32 20.15
CA PHE A 101 10.18 -3.45 19.63
C PHE A 101 9.45 -4.71 20.10
N LEU A 102 10.15 -5.68 20.68
CA LEU A 102 9.57 -6.88 21.30
C LEU A 102 9.96 -6.95 22.79
N PRO A 103 9.49 -6.00 23.62
CA PRO A 103 9.84 -5.99 25.04
C PRO A 103 9.34 -7.26 25.73
N GLY A 104 10.25 -7.92 26.47
CA GLY A 104 9.98 -9.21 27.10
C GLY A 104 10.30 -10.44 26.24
N PHE A 105 10.84 -10.26 25.04
CA PHE A 105 11.39 -11.37 24.25
C PHE A 105 12.58 -12.02 24.98
N ASP A 106 12.56 -13.35 25.06
CA ASP A 106 13.60 -14.17 25.67
C ASP A 106 14.82 -14.22 24.75
N MET A 107 15.79 -13.35 25.01
CA MET A 107 17.02 -13.25 24.23
C MET A 107 17.87 -14.53 24.24
N ASN A 108 17.58 -15.54 25.07
CA ASN A 108 18.22 -16.85 24.95
C ASN A 108 17.79 -17.61 23.67
N ARG A 109 16.68 -17.19 23.03
CA ARG A 109 16.20 -17.72 21.74
C ARG A 109 16.88 -17.06 20.54
N TYR A 110 17.55 -15.93 20.76
CA TYR A 110 18.25 -15.21 19.72
C TYR A 110 19.59 -15.89 19.40
N ASN A 111 19.81 -16.19 18.13
CA ASN A 111 21.07 -16.71 17.63
C ASN A 111 21.72 -15.67 16.68
N PRO A 112 22.88 -15.11 17.01
CA PRO A 112 23.53 -14.11 16.15
C PRO A 112 23.95 -14.63 14.77
N ASP A 113 24.00 -15.95 14.57
CA ASP A 113 24.33 -16.58 13.28
C ASP A 113 23.09 -16.78 12.38
N LYS A 114 21.93 -16.21 12.78
CA LYS A 114 20.65 -16.31 12.06
C LYS A 114 20.11 -14.93 11.72
N ASP A 115 19.40 -14.88 10.61
CA ASP A 115 18.66 -13.70 10.18
C ASP A 115 17.24 -13.73 10.73
N TYR A 116 16.81 -12.56 11.22
CA TYR A 116 15.50 -12.36 11.81
C TYR A 116 14.79 -11.20 11.13
N TYR A 117 13.48 -11.34 10.97
CA TYR A 117 12.65 -10.33 10.35
C TYR A 117 11.51 -9.93 11.27
N ILE A 118 11.22 -8.62 11.28
CA ILE A 118 10.12 -8.05 12.05
C ILE A 118 9.01 -7.62 11.10
N THR A 119 7.78 -8.00 11.43
CA THR A 119 6.57 -7.35 10.93
C THR A 119 5.96 -6.50 12.04
N ASP A 120 6.04 -5.18 11.87
CA ASP A 120 5.54 -4.20 12.82
C ASP A 120 4.18 -3.65 12.34
N LEU A 121 3.18 -3.72 13.20
CA LEU A 121 1.79 -3.35 12.92
C LEU A 121 1.30 -2.26 13.87
N TYR A 122 2.21 -1.38 14.31
CA TYR A 122 1.94 -0.21 15.14
C TYR A 122 0.95 0.80 14.54
N LEU A 123 0.70 0.78 13.22
CA LEU A 123 -0.36 1.61 12.61
C LEU A 123 -1.73 1.38 13.26
N MET A 124 -1.99 0.19 13.80
CA MET A 124 -3.27 -0.14 14.45
C MET A 124 -3.58 0.73 15.67
N ARG A 125 -2.61 1.50 16.20
CA ARG A 125 -2.83 2.47 17.29
C ARG A 125 -3.87 3.54 16.97
N HIS A 126 -4.09 3.81 15.67
CA HIS A 126 -5.08 4.79 15.22
C HIS A 126 -6.51 4.27 15.38
N ILE A 127 -6.70 2.96 15.46
CA ILE A 127 -8.02 2.34 15.49
C ILE A 127 -8.40 2.00 16.93
N PRO A 128 -9.40 2.67 17.52
CA PRO A 128 -9.82 2.39 18.88
C PRO A 128 -10.64 1.10 18.96
N SER A 129 -10.57 0.45 20.10
CA SER A 129 -11.58 -0.55 20.47
C SER A 129 -12.95 0.12 20.65
N GLN A 130 -14.01 -0.63 20.38
CA GLN A 130 -15.41 -0.23 20.53
C GLN A 130 -16.16 -1.31 21.33
N ASP A 131 -17.39 -1.05 21.76
CA ASP A 131 -18.17 -2.04 22.51
C ASP A 131 -18.27 -3.38 21.75
N GLY A 132 -17.74 -4.44 22.35
CA GLY A 132 -17.65 -5.78 21.76
C GLY A 132 -16.67 -5.94 20.58
N GLN A 133 -15.82 -4.94 20.29
CA GLN A 133 -14.80 -4.98 19.25
C GLN A 133 -13.43 -4.55 19.79
N TYR A 134 -12.42 -5.40 19.59
CA TYR A 134 -11.13 -5.23 20.23
C TYR A 134 -10.01 -5.08 19.22
N ILE A 135 -9.10 -4.15 19.48
CA ILE A 135 -7.94 -3.85 18.65
C ILE A 135 -6.65 -4.06 19.44
N ALA A 136 -5.58 -4.45 18.75
CA ALA A 136 -4.23 -4.48 19.27
C ALA A 136 -3.23 -4.05 18.20
N THR A 137 -2.15 -3.41 18.64
CA THR A 137 -0.91 -3.34 17.86
C THR A 137 -0.13 -4.62 18.10
N THR A 138 0.58 -5.09 17.08
CA THR A 138 1.44 -6.27 17.20
C THR A 138 2.80 -6.03 16.55
N VAL A 139 3.81 -6.69 17.10
CA VAL A 139 5.14 -6.82 16.48
C VAL A 139 5.45 -8.32 16.46
N SER A 140 5.65 -8.86 15.28
CA SER A 140 5.90 -10.29 15.06
C SER A 140 7.35 -10.51 14.66
N LEU A 141 8.00 -11.52 15.25
CA LEU A 141 9.38 -11.91 14.94
C LEU A 141 9.41 -13.25 14.22
N PHE A 142 10.16 -13.34 13.13
CA PHE A 142 10.37 -14.56 12.37
C PHE A 142 11.86 -14.83 12.19
N GLU A 143 12.26 -16.09 12.34
CA GLU A 143 13.61 -16.58 12.02
C GLU A 143 13.61 -17.17 10.61
N GLN A 144 14.51 -16.71 9.74
CA GLN A 144 14.72 -17.29 8.42
C GLN A 144 15.35 -18.68 8.55
N GLN A 145 14.75 -19.69 7.92
CA GLN A 145 15.19 -21.08 7.99
C GLN A 145 15.97 -21.53 6.75
N ASP A 146 15.87 -20.80 5.64
CA ASP A 146 16.57 -21.11 4.39
C ASP A 146 17.08 -19.85 3.69
N ASP A 147 18.14 -19.99 2.90
CA ASP A 147 18.79 -18.86 2.20
C ASP A 147 17.89 -18.24 1.11
N ASN A 148 16.82 -18.94 0.70
CA ASN A 148 15.94 -18.54 -0.40
C ASN A 148 14.70 -17.74 0.04
N MET A 149 14.60 -17.37 1.32
CA MET A 149 13.47 -16.59 1.86
C MET A 149 12.09 -17.25 1.63
N GLN A 150 12.04 -18.58 1.73
CA GLN A 150 10.80 -19.35 1.53
C GLN A 150 10.29 -19.97 2.82
N ARG A 151 11.16 -20.14 3.82
CA ARG A 151 10.81 -20.79 5.08
C ARG A 151 11.15 -19.90 6.25
N PHE A 152 10.13 -19.61 7.03
CA PHE A 152 10.24 -18.81 8.24
C PHE A 152 9.64 -19.58 9.41
N LYS A 153 10.26 -19.40 10.57
CA LYS A 153 9.77 -19.91 11.84
C LYS A 153 9.28 -18.74 12.67
N PRO A 154 7.99 -18.68 13.05
CA PRO A 154 7.52 -17.68 14.01
C PRO A 154 8.22 -17.87 15.36
N MET A 155 8.81 -16.80 15.87
CA MET A 155 9.57 -16.82 17.13
C MET A 155 8.77 -16.24 18.30
N GLY A 156 7.83 -15.34 18.00
CA GLY A 156 6.91 -14.78 18.96
C GLY A 156 6.20 -13.54 18.42
N ILE A 157 5.12 -13.15 19.11
CA ILE A 157 4.34 -11.95 18.82
C ILE A 157 4.22 -11.13 20.10
N TYR A 158 4.72 -9.90 20.08
CA TYR A 158 4.40 -8.91 21.10
C TYR A 158 3.05 -8.29 20.76
N VAL A 159 2.12 -8.32 21.72
CA VAL A 159 0.76 -7.82 21.59
C VAL A 159 0.55 -6.69 22.59
N GLU A 160 0.09 -5.54 22.10
CA GLU A 160 -0.31 -4.41 22.93
C GLU A 160 -1.73 -3.99 22.57
N SER A 161 -2.67 -4.16 23.49
CA SER A 161 -4.07 -3.81 23.27
C SER A 161 -4.22 -2.30 23.04
N VAL A 162 -5.16 -1.91 22.19
CA VAL A 162 -5.59 -0.51 22.05
C VAL A 162 -6.88 -0.35 22.84
N PRO A 163 -6.80 0.07 24.12
CA PRO A 163 -7.96 0.06 25.00
C PRO A 163 -8.94 1.18 24.65
N GLU A 164 -10.15 1.11 25.19
CA GLU A 164 -11.07 2.25 25.16
C GLU A 164 -10.47 3.46 25.89
N LYS A 165 -10.89 4.65 25.50
CA LYS A 165 -10.35 5.90 26.05
C LYS A 165 -10.44 5.93 27.58
N GLY A 166 -9.29 6.04 28.24
CA GLY A 166 -9.18 6.11 29.71
C GLY A 166 -8.84 4.79 30.40
N GLN A 167 -8.66 3.70 29.66
CA GLN A 167 -8.16 2.42 30.18
C GLN A 167 -6.67 2.24 29.87
N GLU A 168 -6.00 1.41 30.67
CA GLU A 168 -4.59 1.06 30.42
C GLU A 168 -4.46 -0.06 29.40
N ALA A 169 -3.41 0.02 28.58
CA ALA A 169 -3.10 -1.02 27.61
C ALA A 169 -2.48 -2.24 28.32
N THR A 170 -3.00 -3.42 28.00
CA THR A 170 -2.34 -4.69 28.29
C THR A 170 -1.23 -4.95 27.28
N LYS A 171 -0.15 -5.59 27.75
CA LYS A 171 1.06 -5.86 26.97
C LYS A 171 1.53 -7.27 27.28
N ALA A 172 1.78 -8.08 26.25
CA ALA A 172 2.26 -9.44 26.43
C ALA A 172 3.17 -9.88 25.28
N MET A 173 4.28 -10.54 25.63
CA MET A 173 5.09 -11.29 24.69
C MET A 173 4.59 -12.75 24.67
N ILE A 174 4.08 -13.20 23.53
CA ILE A 174 3.47 -14.52 23.36
C ILE A 174 4.32 -15.38 22.42
N TYR A 175 4.52 -16.65 22.80
CA TYR A 175 5.34 -17.63 22.07
C TYR A 175 4.49 -18.77 21.49
N PRO A 176 4.99 -19.50 20.47
CA PRO A 176 4.28 -20.65 19.87
C PRO A 176 3.78 -21.70 20.87
N GLU A 177 4.51 -21.93 21.95
CA GLU A 177 4.14 -22.88 23.01
C GLU A 177 3.03 -22.41 23.96
N ASP A 178 2.59 -21.14 23.89
CA ASP A 178 1.61 -20.54 24.81
C ASP A 178 0.14 -20.88 24.43
N GLY A 179 -0.07 -21.93 23.64
CA GLY A 179 -1.39 -22.52 23.36
C GLY A 179 -2.43 -21.53 22.82
N ASN A 180 -3.52 -21.33 23.55
CA ASN A 180 -4.62 -20.48 23.11
C ASN A 180 -4.22 -19.00 22.99
N ALA A 181 -3.30 -18.51 23.81
CA ALA A 181 -2.81 -17.14 23.71
C ALA A 181 -2.07 -16.92 22.39
N TRP A 182 -1.27 -17.91 21.97
CA TRP A 182 -0.59 -17.90 20.67
C TRP A 182 -1.57 -17.91 19.51
N GLU A 183 -2.57 -18.79 19.56
CA GLU A 183 -3.61 -18.88 18.54
C GLU A 183 -4.32 -17.54 18.37
N LEU A 184 -4.65 -16.85 19.47
CA LEU A 184 -5.29 -15.54 19.43
C LEU A 184 -4.35 -14.42 18.91
N ALA A 185 -3.08 -14.43 19.33
CA ALA A 185 -2.09 -13.45 18.89
C ALA A 185 -1.90 -13.46 17.35
N LYS A 186 -1.94 -14.64 16.73
CA LYS A 186 -1.85 -14.79 15.27
C LYS A 186 -2.95 -14.03 14.53
N TYR A 187 -4.19 -14.10 15.01
CA TYR A 187 -5.30 -13.38 14.38
C TYR A 187 -5.18 -11.87 14.52
N TYR A 188 -4.64 -11.37 15.65
CA TYR A 188 -4.35 -9.95 15.80
C TYR A 188 -3.25 -9.47 14.87
N ALA A 189 -2.21 -10.28 14.66
CA ALA A 189 -1.17 -9.99 13.67
C ALA A 189 -1.75 -9.97 12.24
N LEU A 190 -2.59 -10.94 11.87
CA LEU A 190 -3.21 -10.95 10.54
C LEU A 190 -4.23 -9.82 10.36
N MET A 191 -4.98 -9.44 11.39
CA MET A 191 -5.86 -8.27 11.35
C MET A 191 -5.04 -7.00 11.08
N GLY A 192 -3.92 -6.82 11.78
CA GLY A 192 -3.03 -5.68 11.53
C GLY A 192 -2.45 -5.68 10.11
N CYS A 193 -2.05 -6.86 9.58
CA CYS A 193 -1.61 -6.98 8.18
C CYS A 193 -2.70 -6.58 7.19
N ALA A 194 -3.94 -7.02 7.44
CA ALA A 194 -5.08 -6.72 6.58
C ALA A 194 -5.42 -5.23 6.56
N TYR A 195 -5.36 -4.55 7.72
CA TYR A 195 -5.47 -3.10 7.77
C TYR A 195 -4.30 -2.40 7.07
N ARG A 196 -3.08 -2.88 7.27
CA ARG A 196 -1.88 -2.30 6.68
C ARG A 196 -1.86 -2.40 5.16
N ILE A 197 -2.27 -3.54 4.59
CA ILE A 197 -2.36 -3.66 3.14
C ILE A 197 -3.43 -2.70 2.63
N VAL A 198 -4.66 -2.72 3.18
CA VAL A 198 -5.81 -1.98 2.63
C VAL A 198 -5.66 -0.46 2.78
N PHE A 199 -5.21 0.02 3.95
CA PHE A 199 -5.28 1.45 4.31
C PHE A 199 -3.93 2.16 4.40
N SER A 200 -2.82 1.44 4.20
CA SER A 200 -1.49 2.03 4.27
C SER A 200 -0.71 1.78 2.98
N ILE A 201 -0.15 0.58 2.80
CA ILE A 201 0.75 0.30 1.66
C ILE A 201 0.01 0.32 0.33
N HIS A 202 -1.19 -0.24 0.23
CA HIS A 202 -1.92 -0.21 -1.05
C HIS A 202 -2.30 1.21 -1.48
N SER A 203 -2.51 2.11 -0.53
CA SER A 203 -2.86 3.50 -0.83
C SER A 203 -1.75 4.25 -1.57
N THR A 204 -0.49 3.82 -1.39
CA THR A 204 0.66 4.40 -2.08
C THR A 204 0.72 4.00 -3.55
N LEU A 205 -0.10 3.03 -4.00
CA LEU A 205 -0.25 2.67 -5.40
C LEU A 205 -1.35 3.48 -6.12
N HIS A 206 -2.24 4.10 -5.34
CA HIS A 206 -3.37 4.90 -5.86
C HIS A 206 -3.04 6.39 -5.84
N PHE A 207 -3.03 6.98 -4.64
CA PHE A 207 -3.13 8.43 -4.48
C PHE A 207 -1.93 9.24 -4.99
N PRO A 208 -0.67 8.78 -4.93
CA PRO A 208 0.41 9.49 -5.61
C PRO A 208 0.23 9.54 -7.13
N MET A 209 -0.40 8.51 -7.72
CA MET A 209 -0.59 8.38 -9.17
C MET A 209 -1.72 9.27 -9.70
N ASP A 210 -2.58 9.83 -8.84
CA ASP A 210 -3.62 10.78 -9.25
C ASP A 210 -3.04 12.02 -9.94
N ALA A 211 -1.99 12.61 -9.34
CA ALA A 211 -1.31 13.76 -9.91
C ALA A 211 -0.66 13.41 -11.26
N LEU A 212 0.01 12.26 -11.33
CA LEU A 212 0.62 11.74 -12.55
C LEU A 212 -0.43 11.57 -13.65
N ASN A 213 -1.53 10.87 -13.35
CA ASN A 213 -2.60 10.57 -14.29
C ASN A 213 -3.20 11.88 -14.83
N ALA A 214 -3.62 12.76 -13.93
CA ALA A 214 -4.27 14.02 -14.29
C ALA A 214 -3.37 14.90 -15.16
N ILE A 215 -2.11 15.10 -14.76
CA ILE A 215 -1.17 15.93 -15.51
C ILE A 215 -0.85 15.29 -16.86
N THR A 216 -0.59 13.98 -16.90
CA THR A 216 -0.30 13.23 -18.15
C THR A 216 -1.41 13.44 -19.19
N LYS A 217 -2.68 13.28 -18.79
CA LYS A 217 -3.83 13.48 -19.69
C LYS A 217 -4.06 14.94 -20.07
N SER A 218 -3.58 15.89 -19.27
CA SER A 218 -3.81 17.32 -19.48
C SER A 218 -2.77 18.00 -20.36
N ILE A 219 -1.50 17.59 -20.26
CA ILE A 219 -0.40 18.35 -20.87
C ILE A 219 0.31 17.64 -22.01
N LEU A 220 0.10 16.33 -22.18
CA LEU A 220 0.67 15.60 -23.30
C LEU A 220 -0.33 15.64 -24.47
N PRO A 221 0.11 15.96 -25.70
CA PRO A 221 -0.74 15.83 -26.88
C PRO A 221 -1.17 14.38 -27.11
N GLU A 222 -2.33 14.14 -27.73
CA GLU A 222 -2.87 12.79 -28.01
C GLU A 222 -1.92 11.91 -28.84
N LYS A 223 -1.11 12.53 -29.69
CA LYS A 223 -0.12 11.84 -30.53
C LYS A 223 1.20 11.59 -29.82
N ASN A 224 1.38 12.10 -28.61
CA ASN A 224 2.61 11.92 -27.86
C ASN A 224 2.77 10.46 -27.45
N LEU A 225 3.96 9.88 -27.71
CA LEU A 225 4.21 8.47 -27.47
C LEU A 225 4.00 8.06 -26.00
N VAL A 226 4.43 8.89 -25.05
CA VAL A 226 4.30 8.60 -23.61
C VAL A 226 2.82 8.59 -23.19
N LEU A 227 2.01 9.52 -23.70
CA LEU A 227 0.57 9.49 -23.43
C LEU A 227 -0.06 8.21 -24.01
N GLN A 228 0.25 7.85 -25.25
CA GLN A 228 -0.32 6.65 -25.88
C GLN A 228 0.05 5.37 -25.13
N LEU A 229 1.29 5.29 -24.64
CA LEU A 229 1.77 4.18 -23.83
C LEU A 229 1.02 4.11 -22.48
N LEU A 230 0.89 5.22 -21.77
CA LEU A 230 0.34 5.24 -20.42
C LEU A 230 -1.20 5.22 -20.37
N LEU A 231 -1.88 5.81 -21.36
CA LEU A 231 -3.32 6.07 -21.31
C LEU A 231 -4.19 4.83 -20.95
N PRO A 232 -3.93 3.61 -21.47
CA PRO A 232 -4.68 2.42 -21.06
C PRO A 232 -4.50 2.05 -19.59
N HIS A 233 -3.34 2.34 -19.00
CA HIS A 233 -3.01 2.07 -17.60
C HIS A 233 -3.58 3.13 -16.64
N LEU A 234 -3.95 4.29 -17.18
CA LEU A 234 -4.53 5.42 -16.44
C LEU A 234 -6.07 5.40 -16.43
N GLU A 235 -6.68 4.37 -17.01
CA GLU A 235 -8.13 4.28 -17.14
C GLU A 235 -8.79 4.07 -15.76
N PHE A 236 -9.90 4.76 -15.51
CA PHE A 236 -10.74 4.65 -14.30
C PHE A 236 -10.16 5.12 -12.97
N SER A 237 -8.83 5.16 -12.79
CA SER A 237 -8.23 5.38 -11.45
C SER A 237 -8.67 6.70 -10.79
N LEU A 238 -8.67 7.81 -11.53
CA LEU A 238 -9.06 9.12 -10.98
C LEU A 238 -10.47 9.13 -10.38
N GLU A 239 -11.45 8.52 -11.06
CA GLU A 239 -12.84 8.49 -10.55
C GLU A 239 -12.98 7.47 -9.41
N LEU A 240 -12.26 6.35 -9.49
CA LEU A 240 -12.20 5.37 -8.42
C LEU A 240 -11.69 6.02 -7.13
N ASP A 241 -10.56 6.73 -7.21
CA ASP A 241 -9.88 7.32 -6.06
C ASP A 241 -10.69 8.47 -5.47
N LEU A 242 -11.31 9.29 -6.33
CA LEU A 242 -12.26 10.31 -5.88
C LEU A 242 -13.47 9.67 -5.17
N THR A 243 -14.02 8.58 -5.71
CA THR A 243 -15.14 7.84 -5.10
C THR A 243 -14.74 7.24 -3.75
N VAL A 244 -13.55 6.66 -3.66
CA VAL A 244 -12.99 6.12 -2.41
C VAL A 244 -12.82 7.23 -1.36
N GLN A 245 -12.39 8.43 -1.76
CA GLN A 245 -12.21 9.53 -0.80
C GLN A 245 -13.52 10.21 -0.37
N THR A 246 -14.57 10.18 -1.21
CA THR A 246 -15.76 11.03 -1.02
C THR A 246 -17.07 10.28 -0.80
N SER A 247 -17.20 9.04 -1.27
CA SER A 247 -18.43 8.26 -1.14
C SER A 247 -18.69 7.84 0.30
N LYS A 248 -19.95 7.95 0.73
CA LYS A 248 -20.40 7.47 2.04
C LYS A 248 -20.25 5.96 2.21
N SER A 249 -20.36 5.20 1.13
CA SER A 249 -20.18 3.75 1.17
C SER A 249 -18.73 3.31 1.05
N SER A 250 -17.78 4.26 1.03
CA SER A 250 -16.35 3.93 0.92
C SER A 250 -15.81 3.33 2.23
N PRO A 251 -14.86 2.38 2.14
CA PRO A 251 -14.08 1.91 3.29
C PRO A 251 -13.37 3.03 4.07
N ILE A 252 -13.03 4.16 3.44
CA ILE A 252 -12.40 5.29 4.15
C ILE A 252 -13.40 6.04 5.02
N LYS A 253 -14.64 6.23 4.55
CA LYS A 253 -15.68 6.90 5.35
C LYS A 253 -16.25 5.99 6.43
N ASN A 254 -16.25 4.69 6.17
CA ASN A 254 -16.58 3.62 7.11
C ASN A 254 -17.79 3.93 8.02
N HIS A 255 -18.89 4.40 7.43
CA HIS A 255 -20.09 4.67 8.20
C HIS A 255 -20.67 3.35 8.74
N GLN A 256 -20.47 3.11 10.04
CA GLN A 256 -20.81 1.86 10.74
C GLN A 256 -22.29 1.43 10.60
N GLU A 257 -23.17 2.34 10.19
CA GLU A 257 -24.58 2.06 9.89
C GLU A 257 -24.78 1.22 8.62
N TYR A 258 -23.78 1.14 7.72
CA TYR A 258 -23.88 0.29 6.54
C TYR A 258 -23.62 -1.18 6.89
N PRO A 259 -24.46 -2.12 6.38
CA PRO A 259 -24.39 -3.55 6.70
C PRO A 259 -23.10 -4.24 6.21
N TYR A 260 -22.28 -3.54 5.41
CA TYR A 260 -21.02 -4.04 4.83
C TYR A 260 -19.78 -3.30 5.30
N THR A 261 -19.85 -2.55 6.40
CA THR A 261 -18.62 -2.04 7.01
C THR A 261 -17.82 -3.21 7.54
N GLY A 262 -16.67 -3.46 6.91
CA GLY A 262 -15.80 -4.58 7.26
C GLY A 262 -14.85 -4.28 8.41
N VAL A 263 -14.68 -3.01 8.78
CA VAL A 263 -13.57 -2.55 9.62
C VAL A 263 -14.08 -1.74 10.82
N THR A 264 -13.39 -1.84 11.94
CA THR A 264 -13.56 -0.98 13.12
C THR A 264 -12.96 0.40 12.87
N GLY A 265 -13.57 1.42 13.46
CA GLY A 265 -13.08 2.80 13.44
C GLY A 265 -13.96 3.77 12.64
N THR A 266 -13.73 5.06 12.84
CA THR A 266 -14.35 6.18 12.12
C THR A 266 -13.50 6.60 10.93
N ALA A 267 -14.01 7.54 10.12
CA ALA A 267 -13.25 8.09 9.00
C ALA A 267 -11.93 8.75 9.44
N ASP A 268 -11.94 9.44 10.59
CA ASP A 268 -10.76 10.15 11.12
C ASP A 268 -9.71 9.17 11.68
N GLU A 269 -10.14 8.03 12.21
CA GLU A 269 -9.22 6.99 12.71
C GLU A 269 -8.57 6.22 11.55
N ILE A 270 -9.36 5.93 10.50
CA ILE A 270 -8.85 5.31 9.28
C ILE A 270 -7.91 6.26 8.52
N ALA A 271 -8.21 7.56 8.50
CA ALA A 271 -7.34 8.60 7.95
C ALA A 271 -5.90 8.51 8.48
N GLY A 272 -5.73 8.31 9.79
CA GLY A 272 -4.41 8.20 10.42
C GLY A 272 -3.53 7.09 9.83
N LEU A 273 -4.13 6.01 9.31
CA LEU A 273 -3.40 4.92 8.65
C LEU A 273 -2.78 5.36 7.31
N PHE A 274 -3.51 6.18 6.56
CA PHE A 274 -3.03 6.75 5.30
C PHE A 274 -1.97 7.82 5.57
N GLU A 275 -2.14 8.63 6.62
CA GLU A 275 -1.17 9.65 7.01
C GLU A 275 0.17 9.03 7.42
N ASP A 276 0.14 7.90 8.15
CA ASP A 276 1.35 7.13 8.46
C ASP A 276 2.03 6.58 7.20
N ALA A 277 1.25 6.13 6.20
CA ALA A 277 1.81 5.69 4.92
C ALA A 277 2.45 6.83 4.13
N HIS A 278 1.86 8.02 4.23
CA HIS A 278 2.32 9.21 3.54
C HIS A 278 3.61 9.75 4.18
N ARG A 279 3.61 9.95 5.50
CA ARG A 279 4.67 10.65 6.26
C ARG A 279 5.70 9.73 6.90
N GLY A 280 5.41 8.45 7.00
CA GLY A 280 6.18 7.52 7.82
C GLY A 280 5.98 7.77 9.33
N ILE A 281 6.65 6.94 10.13
CA ILE A 281 6.64 7.06 11.60
C ILE A 281 8.09 7.23 12.06
N PRO A 282 8.51 8.43 12.50
CA PRO A 282 9.92 8.72 12.83
C PRO A 282 10.56 7.77 13.85
N THR A 283 9.77 7.24 14.79
CA THR A 283 10.27 6.30 15.81
C THR A 283 10.41 4.86 15.31
N ARG A 284 9.89 4.55 14.11
CA ARG A 284 9.76 3.23 13.48
C ARG A 284 10.07 3.26 11.97
N LEU A 285 11.06 4.05 11.54
CA LEU A 285 11.37 4.31 10.12
C LEU A 285 11.60 3.07 9.25
N LYS A 286 12.19 1.99 9.78
CA LYS A 286 12.36 0.74 9.02
C LYS A 286 11.03 0.10 8.63
N ALA A 287 10.06 0.13 9.53
CA ALA A 287 8.72 -0.41 9.28
C ALA A 287 7.84 0.58 8.50
N TYR A 288 8.00 1.88 8.77
CA TYR A 288 7.15 2.95 8.23
C TYR A 288 8.03 4.09 7.72
N PRO A 289 8.75 3.89 6.60
CA PRO A 289 9.44 4.99 5.96
C PRO A 289 8.41 5.98 5.38
N PRO A 290 8.74 7.27 5.29
CA PRO A 290 7.95 8.19 4.49
C PRO A 290 7.85 7.68 3.05
N PHE A 291 6.74 7.99 2.39
CA PHE A 291 6.58 7.61 0.99
C PHE A 291 7.68 8.25 0.13
N HIS A 292 8.22 7.42 -0.75
CA HIS A 292 9.11 7.82 -1.82
C HIS A 292 8.75 7.03 -3.08
N PHE A 293 8.98 7.62 -4.24
CA PHE A 293 8.78 6.95 -5.52
C PHE A 293 10.05 6.15 -5.83
N SER A 294 9.94 4.83 -5.93
CA SER A 294 11.04 3.97 -6.35
C SER A 294 11.00 3.76 -7.86
N MET A 295 12.16 3.57 -8.50
CA MET A 295 12.25 3.22 -9.92
C MET A 295 12.06 1.72 -10.20
N GLU A 296 12.03 0.92 -9.13
CA GLU A 296 12.01 -0.53 -9.17
C GLU A 296 11.20 -1.10 -7.99
N PRO A 297 10.63 -2.32 -8.09
CA PRO A 297 10.03 -2.98 -6.94
C PRO A 297 11.08 -3.20 -5.86
N VAL A 298 10.74 -2.85 -4.62
CA VAL A 298 11.61 -2.94 -3.43
C VAL A 298 11.06 -3.92 -2.40
N SER A 299 11.94 -4.69 -1.78
CA SER A 299 11.62 -5.55 -0.63
C SER A 299 12.91 -5.95 0.10
N GLU A 300 12.92 -5.85 1.43
CA GLU A 300 14.02 -6.39 2.24
C GLU A 300 13.96 -7.92 2.38
N SER A 301 12.76 -8.50 2.30
CA SER A 301 12.54 -9.93 2.52
C SER A 301 12.75 -10.79 1.27
N LYS A 302 13.02 -10.20 0.09
CA LYS A 302 13.23 -10.91 -1.20
C LYS A 302 12.37 -12.19 -1.33
N SER A 303 11.09 -12.12 -0.95
CA SER A 303 10.22 -13.29 -0.86
C SER A 303 9.80 -13.80 -2.24
N GLU A 304 9.08 -14.92 -2.31
CA GLU A 304 8.47 -15.38 -3.57
C GLU A 304 7.60 -14.30 -4.21
N TYR A 305 6.81 -13.58 -3.41
CA TYR A 305 6.01 -12.46 -3.91
C TYR A 305 6.86 -11.34 -4.53
N TYR A 306 8.02 -11.02 -3.93
CA TYR A 306 8.95 -10.06 -4.51
C TYR A 306 9.52 -10.56 -5.86
N PHE A 307 9.94 -11.82 -5.94
CA PHE A 307 10.46 -12.37 -7.20
C PHE A 307 9.39 -12.41 -8.29
N PHE A 308 8.16 -12.81 -7.96
CA PHE A 308 7.00 -12.70 -8.85
C PHE A 308 6.85 -11.27 -9.38
N GLN A 309 6.89 -10.28 -8.50
CA GLN A 309 6.80 -8.86 -8.87
C GLN A 309 7.93 -8.40 -9.78
N ARG A 310 9.17 -8.84 -9.51
CA ARG A 310 10.37 -8.53 -10.29
C ARG A 310 10.33 -9.12 -11.70
N GLU A 311 9.89 -10.36 -11.87
CA GLU A 311 9.81 -10.98 -13.19
C GLU A 311 8.87 -10.22 -14.13
N TYR A 312 7.75 -9.73 -13.59
CA TYR A 312 6.84 -8.87 -14.33
C TYR A 312 7.44 -7.49 -14.63
N TYR A 313 8.13 -6.88 -13.67
CA TYR A 313 8.84 -5.62 -13.90
C TYR A 313 9.84 -5.75 -15.06
N ASP A 314 10.70 -6.78 -15.04
CA ASP A 314 11.69 -7.01 -16.08
C ASP A 314 11.06 -7.27 -17.46
N THR A 315 9.87 -7.89 -17.47
CA THR A 315 9.08 -8.10 -18.70
C THR A 315 8.52 -6.79 -19.24
N ILE A 316 7.97 -5.94 -18.38
CA ILE A 316 7.47 -4.62 -18.75
C ILE A 316 8.62 -3.73 -19.21
N TYR A 317 9.79 -3.78 -18.56
CA TYR A 317 10.96 -3.01 -18.95
C TYR A 317 11.37 -3.31 -20.39
N LYS A 318 11.47 -4.60 -20.76
CA LYS A 318 11.78 -5.03 -22.14
C LYS A 318 10.75 -4.55 -23.16
N PHE A 319 9.49 -4.40 -22.75
CA PHE A 319 8.45 -3.84 -23.61
C PHE A 319 8.61 -2.33 -23.75
N VAL A 320 8.75 -1.60 -22.64
CA VAL A 320 8.93 -0.15 -22.62
C VAL A 320 10.18 0.26 -23.39
N ASP A 321 11.30 -0.44 -23.20
CA ASP A 321 12.55 -0.21 -23.91
C ASP A 321 12.35 -0.18 -25.43
N LYS A 322 11.67 -1.20 -25.97
CA LYS A 322 11.33 -1.27 -27.41
C LYS A 322 10.36 -0.17 -27.86
N VAL A 323 9.41 0.23 -27.01
CA VAL A 323 8.52 1.35 -27.33
C VAL A 323 9.33 2.65 -27.40
N MET A 324 10.28 2.85 -26.49
CA MET A 324 11.11 4.06 -26.44
C MET A 324 12.03 4.24 -27.66
N ASP A 325 12.33 3.17 -28.41
CA ASP A 325 13.01 3.28 -29.72
C ASP A 325 12.22 4.12 -30.74
N HIS A 326 10.91 4.30 -30.52
CA HIS A 326 10.04 5.12 -31.38
C HIS A 326 9.87 6.57 -30.89
N LEU A 327 10.53 6.97 -29.80
CA LEU A 327 10.39 8.30 -29.22
C LEU A 327 10.95 9.39 -30.14
N THR A 328 10.11 10.32 -30.58
CA THR A 328 10.52 11.36 -31.52
C THR A 328 11.08 12.61 -30.82
N PRO A 329 11.84 13.46 -31.54
CA PRO A 329 12.25 14.76 -31.01
C PRO A 329 11.07 15.67 -30.62
N GLU A 330 9.89 15.50 -31.22
CA GLU A 330 8.70 16.28 -30.82
C GLU A 330 8.14 15.77 -29.48
N ASP A 331 8.14 14.46 -29.24
CA ASP A 331 7.71 13.88 -27.97
C ASP A 331 8.58 14.39 -26.80
N LYS A 332 9.90 14.39 -27.01
CA LYS A 332 10.90 14.79 -26.01
C LYS A 332 10.68 16.21 -25.47
N LYS A 333 10.14 17.13 -26.28
CA LYS A 333 9.85 18.52 -25.88
C LYS A 333 8.87 18.64 -24.72
N TYR A 334 8.05 17.62 -24.47
CA TYR A 334 7.05 17.64 -23.41
C TYR A 334 7.53 16.98 -22.12
N LEU A 335 8.59 16.16 -22.16
CA LEU A 335 9.01 15.32 -21.03
C LEU A 335 9.52 16.14 -19.83
N GLY A 336 10.39 17.12 -20.08
CA GLY A 336 10.89 18.01 -19.02
C GLY A 336 9.74 18.73 -18.30
N PRO A 337 8.86 19.46 -19.01
CA PRO A 337 7.68 20.07 -18.40
C PRO A 337 6.75 19.07 -17.72
N TRP A 338 6.52 17.90 -18.30
CA TRP A 338 5.71 16.82 -17.73
C TRP A 338 6.23 16.37 -16.37
N ALA A 339 7.51 16.05 -16.28
CA ALA A 339 8.15 15.74 -15.01
C ALA A 339 8.10 16.93 -14.04
N GLY A 340 8.38 18.15 -14.51
CA GLY A 340 8.36 19.37 -13.70
C GLY A 340 7.01 19.69 -13.06
N TYR A 341 5.90 19.34 -13.71
CA TYR A 341 4.57 19.51 -13.13
C TYR A 341 4.21 18.41 -12.13
N ILE A 342 4.69 17.18 -12.34
CA ILE A 342 4.34 16.02 -11.48
C ILE A 342 5.20 15.98 -10.22
N ALA A 343 6.52 16.16 -10.36
CA ALA A 343 7.47 15.96 -9.27
C ALA A 343 7.11 16.71 -7.98
N PRO A 344 6.66 17.98 -7.98
CA PRO A 344 6.30 18.69 -6.75
C PRO A 344 5.15 18.06 -5.96
N PHE A 345 4.29 17.28 -6.63
CA PHE A 345 3.16 16.60 -5.99
C PHE A 345 3.52 15.23 -5.41
N ILE A 346 4.43 14.50 -6.07
CA ILE A 346 4.88 13.17 -5.64
C ILE A 346 6.00 13.27 -4.60
N ASN A 347 6.93 14.22 -4.77
CA ASN A 347 8.13 14.39 -3.94
C ASN A 347 7.92 15.28 -2.71
N LYS A 348 6.68 15.50 -2.27
CA LYS A 348 6.34 16.50 -1.24
C LYS A 348 7.04 16.28 0.12
N HIS A 349 7.49 15.07 0.43
CA HIS A 349 8.16 14.71 1.70
C HIS A 349 9.67 14.76 1.68
N ILE A 350 10.27 15.15 0.55
CA ILE A 350 11.73 15.27 0.43
C ILE A 350 12.28 16.41 1.31
N GLU A 351 11.41 17.29 1.82
CA GLU A 351 11.78 18.43 2.67
C GLU A 351 11.16 18.36 4.08
N VAL A 352 11.38 17.28 4.83
CA VAL A 352 11.05 17.28 6.27
C VAL A 352 12.19 17.94 7.06
N GLU A 353 11.97 19.19 7.49
CA GLU A 353 12.75 19.90 8.52
C GLU A 353 14.27 20.04 8.28
N GLY A 354 14.70 20.23 7.03
CA GLY A 354 16.12 20.51 6.72
C GLY A 354 17.08 19.37 7.10
N LYS A 355 16.56 18.18 7.37
CA LYS A 355 17.32 16.95 7.48
C LYS A 355 17.04 16.14 6.23
N ASP A 356 18.11 15.89 5.49
CA ASP A 356 18.09 14.98 4.37
C ASP A 356 17.72 13.58 4.85
N VAL A 357 16.44 13.22 4.72
CA VAL A 357 15.94 11.87 5.05
C VAL A 357 16.59 10.83 4.13
N TYR A 358 17.11 11.25 2.96
CA TYR A 358 17.82 10.39 2.01
C TYR A 358 19.24 10.04 2.42
N GLY A 359 19.83 10.73 3.41
CA GLY A 359 21.09 10.27 4.00
C GLY A 359 21.01 8.85 4.58
N MET A 360 19.80 8.32 4.79
CA MET A 360 19.55 6.94 5.24
C MET A 360 18.93 6.02 4.17
N LEU A 361 18.35 6.56 3.10
CA LEU A 361 17.83 5.79 1.95
C LEU A 361 18.86 5.91 0.83
N SER A 362 19.83 4.99 0.84
CA SER A 362 21.10 5.05 0.09
C SER A 362 21.01 5.07 -1.45
N ASP A 363 19.84 5.19 -2.04
CA ASP A 363 19.66 5.08 -3.49
C ASP A 363 19.38 6.46 -4.10
N GLU A 364 20.30 6.91 -4.94
CA GLU A 364 20.25 8.14 -5.77
C GLU A 364 19.00 8.26 -6.67
N LEU A 365 18.11 7.26 -6.66
CA LEU A 365 16.92 7.12 -7.50
C LEU A 365 15.60 7.03 -6.70
N SER A 366 15.60 7.36 -5.41
CA SER A 366 14.40 7.24 -4.55
C SER A 366 13.46 8.45 -4.62
N HIS A 367 13.22 9.00 -5.81
CA HIS A 367 12.26 10.10 -6.02
C HIS A 367 11.71 10.12 -7.45
N PHE A 368 10.59 10.82 -7.64
CA PHE A 368 10.08 11.07 -8.98
C PHE A 368 10.98 12.07 -9.72
N PRO A 369 11.39 11.82 -10.98
CA PRO A 369 12.35 12.68 -11.67
C PRO A 369 11.88 14.12 -11.82
N THR A 370 12.79 15.05 -11.60
CA THR A 370 12.59 16.47 -11.88
C THR A 370 12.63 16.75 -13.39
N ALA A 371 12.20 17.95 -13.77
CA ALA A 371 12.31 18.41 -15.16
C ALA A 371 13.75 18.37 -15.70
N LEU A 372 14.73 18.69 -14.85
CA LEU A 372 16.14 18.75 -15.24
C LEU A 372 16.72 17.34 -15.42
N GLU A 373 16.46 16.44 -14.49
CA GLU A 373 16.92 15.04 -14.55
C GLU A 373 16.38 14.36 -15.81
N LEU A 374 15.06 14.44 -16.02
CA LEU A 374 14.45 13.79 -17.19
C LEU A 374 14.91 14.44 -18.50
N THR A 375 15.16 15.76 -18.51
CA THR A 375 15.73 16.46 -19.67
C THR A 375 17.15 16.04 -19.98
N SER A 376 17.96 15.81 -18.96
CA SER A 376 19.34 15.36 -19.14
C SER A 376 19.36 13.90 -19.63
N ASP A 377 18.53 13.05 -19.02
CA ASP A 377 18.42 11.63 -19.34
C ASP A 377 18.10 11.36 -20.82
N TYR A 378 17.03 11.95 -21.38
CA TYR A 378 16.66 11.65 -22.78
C TYR A 378 17.63 12.23 -23.82
N ASN A 379 18.57 13.09 -23.41
CA ASN A 379 19.66 13.59 -24.23
C ASN A 379 20.90 12.67 -24.18
N ASP A 380 20.94 11.75 -23.23
CA ASP A 380 21.95 10.70 -23.11
C ASP A 380 21.39 9.36 -23.61
N ASP A 381 21.20 8.36 -22.76
CA ASP A 381 20.68 7.04 -23.13
C ASP A 381 19.16 6.86 -22.91
N GLY A 382 18.53 7.69 -22.07
CA GLY A 382 17.12 7.61 -21.72
C GLY A 382 16.77 6.46 -20.76
N ASP A 383 17.71 5.94 -19.98
CA ASP A 383 17.45 4.84 -19.04
C ASP A 383 16.48 5.25 -17.91
N LEU A 384 16.59 6.47 -17.39
CA LEU A 384 15.71 6.96 -16.34
C LEU A 384 14.26 7.01 -16.81
N LEU A 385 14.00 7.51 -18.03
CA LEU A 385 12.66 7.51 -18.62
C LEU A 385 12.11 6.08 -18.77
N ARG A 386 12.94 5.12 -19.20
CA ARG A 386 12.53 3.71 -19.34
C ARG A 386 12.14 3.11 -18.01
N LYS A 387 12.96 3.28 -16.97
CA LYS A 387 12.67 2.82 -15.61
C LYS A 387 11.42 3.48 -15.04
N LEU A 388 11.28 4.79 -15.21
CA LEU A 388 10.12 5.55 -14.78
C LEU A 388 8.82 5.01 -15.39
N LEU A 389 8.77 4.89 -16.72
CA LEU A 389 7.59 4.40 -17.43
C LEU A 389 7.28 2.94 -17.09
N THR A 390 8.32 2.12 -16.93
CA THR A 390 8.20 0.72 -16.48
C THR A 390 7.53 0.66 -15.12
N MET A 391 8.02 1.46 -14.16
CA MET A 391 7.48 1.45 -12.81
C MET A 391 6.05 1.96 -12.76
N ILE A 392 5.71 3.03 -13.48
CA ILE A 392 4.32 3.54 -13.56
C ILE A 392 3.37 2.44 -14.07
N ILE A 393 3.75 1.77 -15.16
CA ILE A 393 2.94 0.68 -15.72
C ILE A 393 2.85 -0.47 -14.72
N TRP A 394 3.96 -0.84 -14.08
CA TRP A 394 4.00 -1.91 -13.10
C TRP A 394 3.11 -1.61 -11.88
N ASP A 395 3.20 -0.42 -11.29
CA ASP A 395 2.39 0.00 -10.14
C ASP A 395 0.89 -0.09 -10.45
N LEU A 396 0.48 0.51 -11.57
CA LEU A 396 -0.91 0.59 -12.00
C LEU A 396 -1.47 -0.73 -12.54
N THR A 397 -0.64 -1.76 -12.70
CA THR A 397 -1.06 -3.08 -13.16
C THR A 397 -0.70 -4.17 -12.18
N ILE A 398 0.54 -4.64 -12.17
CA ILE A 398 0.99 -5.83 -11.44
C ILE A 398 1.10 -5.55 -9.94
N GLY A 399 1.68 -4.42 -9.55
CA GLY A 399 1.79 -4.02 -8.14
C GLY A 399 0.41 -3.95 -7.49
N HIS A 400 -0.52 -3.23 -8.13
CA HIS A 400 -1.90 -3.10 -7.67
C HIS A 400 -2.70 -4.41 -7.73
N ALA A 401 -2.68 -5.12 -8.86
CA ALA A 401 -3.46 -6.35 -9.03
C ALA A 401 -2.95 -7.51 -8.18
N GLY A 402 -1.63 -7.61 -7.96
CA GLY A 402 -1.02 -8.60 -7.09
C GLY A 402 -1.56 -8.50 -5.67
N ASP A 403 -1.65 -7.29 -5.12
CA ASP A 403 -2.19 -7.06 -3.78
C ASP A 403 -3.67 -7.44 -3.68
N HIS A 404 -4.49 -7.04 -4.67
CA HIS A 404 -5.92 -7.41 -4.71
C HIS A 404 -6.13 -8.92 -4.83
N TYR A 405 -5.40 -9.57 -5.73
CA TYR A 405 -5.55 -10.99 -5.98
C TYR A 405 -5.12 -11.80 -4.76
N ASP A 406 -3.92 -11.54 -4.24
CA ASP A 406 -3.38 -12.30 -3.12
C ASP A 406 -4.24 -12.16 -1.86
N PHE A 407 -4.62 -10.93 -1.51
CA PHE A 407 -5.52 -10.63 -0.40
C PHE A 407 -6.91 -11.26 -0.60
N GLY A 408 -7.47 -11.17 -1.81
CA GLY A 408 -8.78 -11.75 -2.14
C GLY A 408 -8.80 -13.28 -2.11
N MET A 409 -7.65 -13.94 -2.26
CA MET A 409 -7.50 -15.38 -2.16
C MET A 409 -7.27 -15.87 -0.72
N MET A 410 -7.04 -14.98 0.24
CA MET A 410 -6.94 -15.37 1.65
C MET A 410 -8.31 -15.75 2.20
N HIS A 411 -8.37 -16.87 2.94
CA HIS A 411 -9.64 -17.35 3.50
C HIS A 411 -10.16 -16.36 4.56
N MET A 412 -11.37 -15.82 4.38
CA MET A 412 -11.92 -14.77 5.25
C MET A 412 -11.95 -15.16 6.74
N ALA A 413 -12.16 -16.44 7.06
CA ALA A 413 -12.16 -16.90 8.46
C ALA A 413 -10.76 -16.95 9.10
N ARG A 414 -9.69 -16.67 8.34
CA ARG A 414 -8.30 -16.62 8.83
C ARG A 414 -7.76 -15.19 8.91
N MET A 415 -8.46 -14.24 8.29
CA MET A 415 -8.04 -12.84 8.20
C MET A 415 -9.17 -11.94 8.72
N PRO A 416 -9.36 -11.89 10.05
CA PRO A 416 -10.40 -11.06 10.62
C PRO A 416 -10.09 -9.58 10.43
N MET A 417 -11.09 -8.82 10.01
CA MET A 417 -11.06 -7.36 10.04
C MET A 417 -11.72 -6.78 11.31
N ARG A 418 -12.31 -7.65 12.15
CA ARG A 418 -12.92 -7.33 13.43
C ARG A 418 -12.74 -8.50 14.40
N MET A 419 -12.34 -8.20 15.62
CA MET A 419 -12.19 -9.19 16.70
C MET A 419 -13.19 -8.91 17.81
N ARG A 420 -13.90 -9.95 18.28
CA ARG A 420 -14.89 -9.85 19.38
C ARG A 420 -14.42 -10.46 20.69
N ILE A 421 -13.17 -10.90 20.73
CA ILE A 421 -12.49 -11.44 21.91
C ILE A 421 -11.31 -10.50 22.16
N PRO A 422 -11.07 -10.04 23.40
CA PRO A 422 -9.94 -9.16 23.71
C PRO A 422 -8.60 -9.83 23.40
N PRO A 423 -7.53 -9.07 23.09
CA PRO A 423 -6.21 -9.64 22.84
C PRO A 423 -5.67 -10.35 24.09
N PRO A 424 -4.73 -11.30 23.92
CA PRO A 424 -4.11 -11.98 25.05
C PRO A 424 -3.36 -10.95 25.92
N ALA A 425 -3.78 -10.84 27.18
CA ALA A 425 -3.11 -10.00 28.18
C ALA A 425 -1.97 -10.73 28.91
N SER A 426 -1.86 -12.05 28.71
CA SER A 426 -0.86 -12.91 29.35
C SER A 426 -0.62 -14.17 28.52
N ARG A 427 0.38 -14.96 28.92
CA ARG A 427 0.72 -16.26 28.29
C ARG A 427 -0.22 -17.40 28.68
N ASN A 428 -1.01 -17.23 29.75
CA ASN A 428 -1.92 -18.25 30.30
C ASN A 428 -3.37 -18.01 29.89
#